data_AF-A0A497CRV0-F1
#
_entry.id   AF-A0A497CRV0-F1
#
_cell.length_a   1.000
_cell.length_b   1.000
_cell.length_c   1.000
_cell.angle_alpha   90.00
_cell.angle_beta   90.00
_cell.angle_gamma   90.00
#
_symmetry.space_group_name_H-M   'P 1'
#
loop_
_entity.id
_entity.type
_entity.pdbx_description
1 polymer ?
#
loop_
_entity_poly.entity_id
_entity_poly.type
_entity_poly.pdbx_seq_one_letter_code
_entity_poly.pdbx_strand_id
1 'polypeptide(L)' 'MELNEAYSLSQIAADGMTEKKARDLGTRIFIKDNKVYFFEYLNNQSLRLYSVINKKSFFL' A
#
# COMPACT_ATOMS: atom_id res chain seq x y z
N MET A 1 4.17 2.18 -9.48
CA MET A 1 2.74 2.17 -9.12
C MET A 1 2.17 3.57 -9.22
N GLU A 2 0.94 3.66 -9.71
CA GLU A 2 0.21 4.89 -9.98
C GLU A 2 -1.00 5.00 -9.04
N LEU A 3 -1.39 6.24 -8.73
CA LEU A 3 -2.54 6.50 -7.86
C LEU A 3 -3.85 6.11 -8.54
N ASN A 4 -4.80 5.63 -7.75
CA ASN A 4 -6.12 5.12 -8.14
C ASN A 4 -6.12 3.87 -9.03
N GLU A 5 -4.95 3.30 -9.33
CA GLU A 5 -4.84 2.03 -10.03
C GLU A 5 -5.01 0.83 -9.08
N ALA A 6 -5.46 -0.30 -9.66
CA ALA A 6 -5.70 -1.53 -8.95
C ALA A 6 -4.53 -2.51 -9.10
N TYR A 7 -4.12 -3.12 -7.99
CA TYR A 7 -3.00 -4.05 -7.93
C TYR A 7 -3.38 -5.32 -7.16
N SER A 8 -2.86 -6.46 -7.60
CA SER A 8 -2.94 -7.69 -6.81
C SER A 8 -1.87 -7.71 -5.72
N LEU A 9 -2.10 -8.51 -4.67
CA LEU A 9 -1.08 -8.75 -3.64
C LEU A 9 0.21 -9.33 -4.23
N SER A 10 0.11 -10.19 -5.25
CA SER A 10 1.27 -10.77 -5.93
C SER A 10 2.10 -9.72 -6.68
N GLN A 11 1.46 -8.75 -7.33
CA GLN A 11 2.15 -7.63 -7.97
C GLN A 11 2.87 -6.75 -6.95
N ILE A 12 2.19 -6.42 -5.84
CA ILE A 12 2.77 -5.61 -4.76
C ILE A 12 3.98 -6.33 -4.13
N ALA A 13 3.89 -7.65 -3.94
CA ALA A 13 5.00 -8.46 -3.42
C ALA A 13 6.16 -8.56 -4.43
N ALA A 14 5.87 -8.74 -5.72
CA ALA A 14 6.89 -8.78 -6.79
C ALA A 14 7.64 -7.44 -6.92
N ASP A 15 6.98 -6.33 -6.59
CA ASP A 15 7.58 -5.00 -6.52
C ASP A 15 8.54 -4.82 -5.32
N GLY A 16 8.72 -5.83 -4.48
CA GLY A 16 9.62 -5.81 -3.32
C GLY A 16 9.08 -4.97 -2.16
N MET A 17 7.78 -4.70 -2.12
CA MET A 17 7.17 -3.93 -1.05
C MET A 17 6.94 -4.80 0.18
N THR A 18 7.23 -4.24 1.36
CA THR A 18 6.99 -4.94 2.64
C THR A 18 5.68 -4.49 3.23
N GLU A 19 4.78 -5.44 3.51
CA GLU A 19 3.52 -5.16 4.19
C GLU A 19 3.76 -4.75 5.65
N LYS A 20 3.12 -3.66 6.07
CA LYS A 20 3.05 -3.23 7.45
C LYS A 20 1.60 -3.36 7.92
N LYS A 21 1.38 -4.23 8.90
CA LYS A 21 0.05 -4.41 9.49
C LYS A 21 -0.44 -3.09 10.12
N ALA A 22 -1.52 -2.54 9.59
CA ALA A 22 -2.26 -1.45 10.22
C ALA A 22 -3.27 -2.05 11.21
N ARG A 23 -3.60 -1.32 12.29
CA ARG A 23 -4.69 -1.71 13.21
C ARG A 23 -6.07 -1.54 12.58
N ASP A 24 -6.18 -0.74 11.52
CA ASP A 24 -7.45 -0.38 10.91
C ASP A 24 -7.88 -1.39 9.84
N LEU A 25 -9.15 -1.76 9.88
CA LEU A 25 -9.72 -2.92 9.17
C LEU A 25 -9.94 -2.70 7.65
N GLY A 26 -9.67 -1.52 7.11
CA GLY A 26 -9.93 -1.18 5.71
C GLY A 26 -8.70 -0.91 4.86
N THR A 27 -7.51 -0.91 5.45
CA THR A 27 -6.30 -0.39 4.79
C THR A 27 -5.12 -1.33 4.93
N ARG A 28 -4.48 -1.65 3.80
CA ARG A 28 -3.17 -2.28 3.78
C ARG A 28 -2.10 -1.23 3.50
N ILE A 29 -1.04 -1.28 4.31
CA ILE A 29 0.07 -0.35 4.19
C ILE A 29 1.28 -1.13 3.71
N PHE A 30 1.94 -0.63 2.69
CA PHE A 30 3.18 -1.20 2.19
C PHE A 30 4.28 -0.14 2.19
N ILE A 31 5.50 -0.58 2.45
CA ILE A 31 6.67 0.30 2.50
C ILE A 31 7.67 -0.18 1.46
N LYS A 32 8.16 0.76 0.65
CA LYS A 32 9.27 0.56 -0.27
C LYS A 32 10.13 1.82 -0.28
N ASP A 33 11.43 1.64 -0.06
CA ASP A 33 12.41 2.72 0.06
C ASP A 33 11.98 3.77 1.11
N ASN A 34 11.88 5.03 0.70
CA ASN A 34 11.45 6.16 1.55
C ASN A 34 9.96 6.51 1.35
N LYS A 35 9.16 5.60 0.76
CA LYS A 35 7.73 5.83 0.50
C LYS A 35 6.87 4.82 1.24
N VAL A 36 5.69 5.29 1.63
CA VAL A 36 4.63 4.51 2.25
C VAL A 36 3.41 4.57 1.34
N TYR A 37 2.90 3.41 0.99
CA TYR A 37 1.83 3.20 0.02
C TYR A 37 0.61 2.70 0.79
N PHE A 38 -0.52 3.38 0.62
CA PHE A 38 -1.77 3.02 1.26
C PHE A 38 -2.72 2.44 0.23
N PHE A 39 -3.21 1.25 0.56
CA PHE A 39 -4.13 0.53 -0.27
C PHE A 39 -5.44 0.27 0.46
N GLU A 40 -6.54 0.39 -0.25
CA GLU A 40 -7.84 -0.05 0.20
C GLU A 40 -8.28 -1.27 -0.62
N TYR A 41 -9.14 -2.10 -0.05
CA TYR A 41 -9.73 -3.22 -0.78
C TYR A 41 -10.76 -2.70 -1.79
N LEU A 42 -10.53 -2.99 -3.07
CA LEU A 42 -11.57 -2.87 -4.10
C LEU A 42 -12.48 -4.09 -4.09
N ASN A 43 -11.88 -5.27 -3.89
CA ASN A 43 -12.56 -6.55 -3.71
C ASN A 43 -11.61 -7.54 -2.99
N ASN A 44 -11.98 -8.81 -2.90
CA ASN A 44 -11.19 -9.85 -2.21
C ASN A 44 -9.81 -10.13 -2.83
N GLN A 45 -9.52 -9.63 -4.04
CA GLN A 45 -8.32 -9.96 -4.81
C GLN A 45 -7.51 -8.74 -5.28
N SER A 46 -8.12 -7.56 -5.30
CA SER A 46 -7.49 -6.32 -5.76
C SER A 46 -7.53 -5.20 -4.71
N LEU A 47 -6.45 -4.43 -4.74
CA LEU A 47 -6.16 -3.33 -3.84
C LEU A 47 -5.97 -2.06 -4.67
N ARG A 48 -6.66 -0.97 -4.32
CA ARG A 48 -6.46 0.33 -4.97
C ARG A 48 -5.40 1.12 -4.24
N LEU A 49 -4.39 1.62 -4.94
CA LEU A 49 -3.45 2.58 -4.36
C LEU A 49 -4.10 3.96 -4.27
N TYR A 50 -4.52 4.39 -3.08
CA TYR A 50 -5.22 5.68 -2.95
C TYR A 50 -4.35 6.80 -2.37
N SER A 51 -3.21 6.47 -1.75
CA SER A 51 -2.28 7.47 -1.23
C SER A 51 -0.83 6.97 -1.21
N VAL A 52 0.10 7.89 -1.44
CA VAL A 52 1.55 7.66 -1.29
C VAL A 52 2.14 8.84 -0.54
N ILE A 53 2.81 8.57 0.58
CA ILE A 53 3.49 9.61 1.37
C ILE A 53 4.97 9.25 1.57
N ASN A 54 5.75 10.23 1.99
CA ASN A 54 7.11 9.97 2.44
C ASN A 54 7.11 9.26 3.79
N LYS A 55 8.00 8.28 3.95
CA LYS A 55 8.18 7.52 5.19
C LYS A 55 8.40 8.44 6.39
N LYS A 56 9.16 9.53 6.23
CA LYS A 56 9.35 10.54 7.28
C LYS A 56 8.03 11.15 7.78
N SER A 57 7.06 11.35 6.90
CA SER A 57 5.73 11.89 7.24
C SER A 57 4.80 10.86 7.90
N PHE A 58 5.13 9.56 7.86
CA PHE A 58 4.33 8.49 8.45
C PHE A 58 4.67 8.22 9.93
N PHE A 59 5.84 8.64 10.39
CA PHE A 59 6.33 8.42 11.77
C PHE A 59 6.35 9.70 12.62
N LEU A 60 5.87 10.82 12.06
CA LEU A 60 5.56 12.06 12.78
C LEU A 60 4.15 11.96 13.35
#